data_AF-A0A941U363-F1
#
_entry.id   AF-A0A941U363-F1
#
_cell.length_a   1.000
_cell.length_b   1.000
_cell.length_c   1.000
_cell.angle_alpha   90.00
_cell.angle_beta   90.00
_cell.angle_gamma   90.00
#
_symmetry.space_group_name_H-M   'P 1'
#
loop_
_entity.id
_entity.type
_entity.pdbx_description
1 polymer ?
#
loop_
_entity_poly.entity_id
_entity_poly.type
_entity_poly.pdbx_seq_one_letter_code
_entity_poly.pdbx_strand_id
1 'polypeptide(L)'
;MPDIRIHREHQLGLPQARKVAAQWADEVEQEFGMRCSVIAGEYSDTVEFTRSGVNGRLIVAGDHFDLDAKLGFLLGAFRRTIEGEVLRKLDDLLANSPKPRAPAAKAAAKTAAKASAKTAAKAAAPRKGRAL
;
A
#
# COMPACT_ATOMS: atom_id res chain seq x y z
N MET A 1 29.44 12.67 6.48
CA MET A 1 28.19 13.43 6.28
C MET A 1 27.11 12.78 7.13
N PRO A 2 26.19 13.54 7.72
CA PRO A 2 25.07 12.98 8.46
C PRO A 2 24.19 12.13 7.52
N ASP A 3 24.09 10.84 7.82
CA ASP A 3 23.21 9.90 7.13
C ASP A 3 22.00 9.50 8.00
N ILE A 4 20.88 9.30 7.34
CA ILE A 4 19.65 8.74 7.89
C ILE A 4 19.49 7.36 7.26
N ARG A 5 19.25 6.36 8.11
CA ARG A 5 18.92 5.01 7.69
C ARG A 5 17.68 4.57 8.42
N ILE A 6 16.65 4.22 7.67
CA ILE A 6 15.37 3.80 8.21
C ILE A 6 15.05 2.45 7.59
N HIS A 7 14.89 1.45 8.45
CA HIS A 7 14.36 0.15 8.08
C HIS A 7 12.94 0.01 8.66
N ARG A 8 11.99 -0.39 7.83
CA ARG A 8 10.58 -0.58 8.22
C ARG A 8 10.03 -1.86 7.62
N GLU A 9 9.72 -2.82 8.48
CA GLU A 9 9.10 -4.09 8.08
C GLU A 9 7.59 -3.93 7.84
N HIS A 10 7.06 -4.64 6.86
CA HIS A 10 5.65 -4.70 6.54
C HIS A 10 5.27 -6.03 5.87
N GLN A 11 3.98 -6.31 5.73
CA GLN A 11 3.50 -7.58 5.12
C GLN A 11 2.60 -7.34 3.91
N LEU A 12 2.76 -6.19 3.24
CA LEU A 12 1.90 -5.76 2.13
C LEU A 12 2.13 -6.57 0.83
N GLY A 13 3.33 -7.10 0.64
CA GLY A 13 3.76 -7.71 -0.62
C GLY A 13 4.15 -6.66 -1.67
N LEU A 14 4.97 -7.07 -2.63
CA LEU A 14 5.59 -6.18 -3.61
C LEU A 14 4.60 -5.28 -4.39
N PRO A 15 3.47 -5.77 -4.94
CA PRO A 15 2.58 -4.90 -5.74
C PRO A 15 1.91 -3.79 -4.91
N GLN A 16 1.63 -4.04 -3.63
CA GLN A 16 1.04 -3.04 -2.74
C GLN A 16 2.13 -2.09 -2.23
N ALA A 17 3.31 -2.62 -1.91
CA ALA A 17 4.48 -1.84 -1.52
C ALA A 17 4.88 -0.80 -2.59
N ARG A 18 4.82 -1.17 -3.88
CA ARG A 18 5.04 -0.24 -5.00
C ARG A 18 4.06 0.92 -5.03
N LYS A 19 2.77 0.67 -4.76
CA LYS A 19 1.76 1.74 -4.70
C LYS A 19 2.03 2.70 -3.54
N VAL A 20 2.39 2.15 -2.38
CA VAL A 20 2.77 2.95 -1.21
C VAL A 20 4.00 3.80 -1.51
N ALA A 21 5.02 3.24 -2.15
CA ALA A 21 6.23 3.97 -2.51
C ALA A 21 5.97 5.06 -3.55
N ALA A 22 5.08 4.82 -4.53
CA ALA A 22 4.66 5.83 -5.49
C ALA A 22 3.93 6.99 -4.80
N GLN A 23 2.96 6.68 -3.94
CA GLN A 23 2.25 7.70 -3.16
C GLN A 23 3.22 8.47 -2.24
N TRP A 24 4.14 7.78 -1.57
CA TRP A 24 5.16 8.41 -0.74
C TRP A 24 6.02 9.38 -1.55
N ALA A 25 6.45 8.97 -2.76
CA ALA A 25 7.22 9.82 -3.66
C ALA A 25 6.43 11.10 -4.01
N ASP A 26 5.18 10.97 -4.45
CA ASP A 26 4.33 12.11 -4.77
C ASP A 26 4.17 13.08 -3.57
N GLU A 27 3.94 12.55 -2.37
CA GLU A 27 3.81 13.35 -1.15
C GLU A 27 5.10 14.12 -0.81
N VAL A 28 6.27 13.46 -0.88
CA VAL A 28 7.53 14.14 -0.58
C VAL A 28 7.97 15.11 -1.66
N GLU A 29 7.59 14.86 -2.92
CA GLU A 29 7.76 15.84 -4.01
C GLU A 29 6.92 17.10 -3.74
N GLN A 30 5.64 16.95 -3.36
CA GLN A 30 4.75 18.08 -3.12
C GLN A 30 5.06 18.84 -1.84
N GLU A 31 5.27 18.15 -0.71
CA GLU A 31 5.46 18.81 0.58
C GLU A 31 6.89 19.31 0.79
N PHE A 32 7.89 18.59 0.29
CA PHE A 32 9.30 18.93 0.51
C PHE A 32 10.02 19.43 -0.74
N GLY A 33 9.37 19.43 -1.92
CA GLY A 33 9.99 19.85 -3.17
C GLY A 33 11.12 18.93 -3.59
N MET A 34 11.00 17.62 -3.32
CA MET A 34 11.98 16.63 -3.77
C MET A 34 11.82 16.35 -5.26
N ARG A 35 12.90 15.90 -5.90
CA ARG A 35 12.83 15.25 -7.21
C ARG A 35 12.98 13.76 -6.99
N CYS A 36 11.96 12.99 -7.36
CA CYS A 36 11.93 11.55 -7.24
C CYS A 36 12.12 10.88 -8.60
N SER A 37 12.71 9.69 -8.59
CA SER A 37 12.91 8.85 -9.76
C SER A 37 12.75 7.40 -9.35
N VAL A 38 11.79 6.71 -9.96
CA VAL A 38 11.45 5.33 -9.62
C VAL A 38 12.15 4.39 -10.61
N ILE A 39 12.95 3.47 -10.09
CA ILE A 39 13.63 2.42 -10.82
C ILE A 39 12.94 1.10 -10.47
N ALA A 40 12.18 0.55 -11.41
CA ALA A 40 11.49 -0.72 -11.22
C ALA A 40 12.46 -1.90 -11.36
N GLY A 41 12.43 -2.81 -10.39
CA GLY A 41 13.18 -4.06 -10.40
C GLY A 41 12.27 -5.28 -10.36
N GLU A 42 12.88 -6.47 -10.51
CA GLU A 42 12.15 -7.75 -10.49
C GLU A 42 11.69 -8.10 -9.07
N TYR A 43 12.57 -7.92 -8.08
CA TYR A 43 12.31 -8.29 -6.67
C TYR A 43 12.07 -7.10 -5.75
N SER A 44 12.63 -5.94 -6.11
CA SER A 44 12.51 -4.69 -5.33
C SER A 44 12.58 -3.50 -6.27
N ASP A 45 11.82 -2.45 -5.96
CA ASP A 45 11.92 -1.17 -6.66
C ASP A 45 12.81 -0.21 -5.86
N THR A 46 13.45 0.76 -6.53
CA THR A 46 14.25 1.79 -5.87
C THR A 46 13.73 3.15 -6.26
N VAL A 47 13.32 3.95 -5.28
CA VAL A 47 12.92 5.35 -5.47
C VAL A 47 14.08 6.23 -5.04
N GLU A 48 14.81 6.80 -5.99
CA GLU A 48 15.82 7.81 -5.71
C GLU A 48 15.15 9.16 -5.50
N PHE A 49 15.55 9.89 -4.47
CA PHE A 49 15.02 11.22 -4.17
C PHE A 49 16.15 12.21 -3.87
N THR A 50 16.07 13.39 -4.45
CA THR A 50 17.13 14.39 -4.34
C THR A 50 16.61 15.83 -4.30
N ARG A 51 17.27 16.65 -3.49
CA ARG A 51 17.04 18.08 -3.33
C ARG A 51 18.35 18.76 -2.94
N SER A 52 18.43 20.08 -3.05
CA SER A 52 19.53 20.85 -2.47
C SER A 52 19.72 20.52 -0.99
N GLY A 53 20.81 19.81 -0.68
CA GLY A 53 21.16 19.39 0.68
C GLY A 53 20.59 18.03 1.14
N VAL A 54 19.86 17.30 0.28
CA VAL A 54 19.36 15.95 0.58
C VAL A 54 19.57 15.06 -0.64
N ASN A 55 20.21 13.90 -0.46
CA ASN A 55 20.30 12.88 -1.51
C ASN A 55 20.06 11.52 -0.87
N GLY A 56 19.04 10.81 -1.32
CA GLY A 56 18.69 9.52 -0.76
C GLY A 56 17.99 8.60 -1.75
N ARG A 57 17.72 7.40 -1.27
CA ARG A 57 16.99 6.35 -1.97
C ARG A 57 16.14 5.56 -0.99
N LEU A 58 15.01 5.08 -1.48
CA LEU A 58 14.09 4.18 -0.79
C LEU A 58 14.03 2.87 -1.58
N ILE A 59 14.48 1.79 -0.96
CA ILE A 59 14.36 0.42 -1.47
C ILE A 59 13.00 -0.12 -1.03
N VAL A 60 12.24 -0.62 -2.00
CA VAL A 60 10.86 -1.07 -1.87
C VAL A 60 10.85 -2.57 -2.08
N ALA A 61 10.94 -3.34 -0.99
CA ALA A 61 10.78 -4.78 -1.03
C ALA A 61 9.32 -5.17 -0.72
N GLY A 62 8.98 -6.45 -0.87
CA GLY A 62 7.63 -6.94 -0.56
C GLY A 62 7.33 -6.99 0.94
N ASP A 63 8.37 -7.11 1.75
CA ASP A 63 8.31 -7.31 3.20
C ASP A 63 8.96 -6.17 4.01
N HIS A 64 9.68 -5.26 3.37
CA HIS A 64 10.31 -4.14 4.06
C HIS A 64 10.56 -2.94 3.15
N PHE A 65 10.79 -1.81 3.80
CA PHE A 65 11.32 -0.57 3.24
C PHE A 65 12.66 -0.24 3.86
N ASP A 66 13.65 0.05 3.01
CA ASP A 66 14.98 0.52 3.41
C ASP A 66 15.24 1.88 2.80
N LEU A 67 15.30 2.91 3.64
CA LEU A 67 15.56 4.28 3.22
C LEU A 67 16.94 4.72 3.70
N ASP A 68 17.78 5.12 2.76
CA ASP A 68 19.06 5.77 3.00
C ASP A 68 18.99 7.21 2.52
N ALA A 69 19.30 8.18 3.37
CA ALA A 69 19.41 9.59 2.96
C ALA A 69 20.66 10.24 3.53
N LYS A 70 21.39 10.96 2.68
CA LYS A 70 22.53 11.79 3.06
C LYS A 70 22.08 13.24 3.14
N LEU A 71 22.37 13.86 4.27
CA LEU A 71 22.08 15.26 4.53
C LEU A 71 23.34 16.11 4.36
N GLY A 72 23.17 17.28 3.76
CA GLY A 72 24.17 18.33 3.72
C GLY A 72 24.36 18.98 5.09
N PHE A 73 25.42 19.78 5.22
CA PHE A 73 25.84 20.39 6.49
C PHE A 73 24.71 21.14 7.23
N LEU A 74 23.95 21.97 6.51
CA LEU A 74 22.85 22.76 7.09
C LEU A 74 21.71 21.88 7.66
N LEU A 75 21.31 20.84 6.92
CA LEU A 75 20.22 19.96 7.33
C LEU A 75 20.66 18.89 8.34
N GLY A 76 21.97 18.64 8.44
CA GLY A 76 22.55 17.72 9.40
C GLY A 76 22.18 17.99 10.86
N ALA A 77 22.03 19.27 11.24
CA ALA A 77 21.59 19.66 12.58
C ALA A 77 20.16 19.22 12.90
N PHE A 78 19.32 19.05 11.87
CA PHE A 78 17.93 18.62 11.98
C PHE A 78 17.72 17.14 11.66
N ARG A 79 18.81 16.36 11.59
CA ARG A 79 18.78 14.92 11.23
C ARG A 79 17.66 14.16 11.97
N ARG A 80 17.58 14.30 13.29
CA ARG A 80 16.58 13.58 14.12
C ARG A 80 15.15 13.97 13.77
N THR A 81 14.90 15.24 13.49
CA THR A 81 13.58 15.73 13.09
C THR A 81 13.21 15.21 11.71
N ILE A 82 14.13 15.28 10.75
CA ILE A 82 13.91 14.78 9.38
C ILE A 82 13.67 13.27 9.40
N GLU A 83 14.48 12.52 10.15
CA GLU A 83 14.31 11.08 10.34
C GLU A 83 12.93 10.75 10.94
N GLY A 84 12.50 11.49 11.97
CA GLY A 84 11.19 11.32 12.58
C GLY A 84 10.02 11.60 11.62
N GLU A 85 10.10 12.66 10.83
CA GLU A 85 9.07 13.02 9.85
C GLU A 85 8.97 12.00 8.71
N VAL A 86 10.12 11.57 8.16
CA VAL A 86 10.17 10.52 7.13
C VAL A 86 9.59 9.23 7.67
N LEU A 87 9.96 8.86 8.89
CA LEU A 87 9.46 7.66 9.55
C LEU A 87 7.95 7.71 9.74
N ARG A 88 7.43 8.83 10.25
CA ARG A 88 6.01 9.03 10.48
C ARG A 88 5.21 8.92 9.18
N LYS A 89 5.66 9.57 8.11
CA LYS A 89 5.00 9.48 6.80
C LYS A 89 4.98 8.06 6.24
N LEU A 90 6.10 7.34 6.33
CA LEU A 90 6.13 5.93 5.92
C LEU A 90 5.18 5.08 6.77
N ASP A 91 5.15 5.29 8.08
CA ASP A 91 4.27 4.54 8.99
C ASP A 91 2.78 4.84 8.74
N ASP A 92 2.42 6.11 8.54
CA ASP A 92 1.06 6.54 8.21
C ASP A 92 0.57 5.89 6.89
N LEU A 93 1.44 5.79 5.88
CA LEU A 93 1.12 5.13 4.62
C LEU A 93 0.99 3.61 4.75
N LEU A 94 1.84 2.99 5.58
CA LEU A 94 1.77 1.56 5.90
C LEU A 94 0.50 1.23 6.70
N ALA A 95 0.10 2.09 7.65
CA ALA A 95 -1.08 1.93 8.47
C ALA A 95 -2.38 2.12 7.68
N ASN A 96 -2.40 3.07 6.74
CA ASN A 96 -3.54 3.35 5.87
C ASN A 96 -3.63 2.42 4.66
N SER A 97 -2.59 1.64 4.40
CA SER A 97 -2.65 0.58 3.39
C SER A 97 -3.47 -0.60 3.91
N PRO A 98 -4.42 -1.14 3.12
CA PRO A 98 -5.18 -2.32 3.52
C PRO A 98 -4.20 -3.48 3.73
N LYS A 99 -3.87 -3.72 5.01
CA LYS A 99 -3.09 -4.85 5.47
C LYS A 99 -3.72 -6.10 4.84
N PRO A 100 -2.99 -6.94 4.08
CA PRO A 100 -3.52 -8.21 3.67
C PRO A 100 -3.73 -9.00 4.97
N ARG A 101 -4.98 -8.98 5.42
CA ARG A 101 -5.41 -9.70 6.61
C ARG A 101 -5.22 -11.16 6.27
N ALA A 102 -4.11 -11.75 6.71
CA ALA A 102 -4.04 -13.18 6.96
C ALA A 102 -5.34 -13.56 7.70
N PRO A 103 -6.02 -14.65 7.31
CA PRO A 103 -7.44 -14.85 7.56
C PRO A 103 -7.68 -15.00 9.06
N ALA A 104 -7.94 -13.88 9.75
CA ALA A 104 -8.52 -13.91 11.07
C ALA A 104 -9.97 -14.37 10.88
N ALA A 105 -10.15 -15.68 11.02
CA ALA A 105 -11.42 -16.32 11.26
C ALA A 105 -12.26 -15.47 12.23
N LYS A 106 -13.56 -15.35 11.91
CA LYS A 106 -14.61 -14.58 12.61
C LYS A 106 -14.75 -13.12 12.18
N ALA A 107 -15.45 -12.92 11.05
CA ALA A 107 -16.50 -11.90 10.88
C ALA A 107 -17.11 -11.98 9.47
N ALA A 108 -17.63 -13.14 9.07
CA ALA A 108 -18.45 -13.28 7.87
C ALA A 108 -19.59 -14.27 8.14
N ALA A 109 -20.40 -13.94 9.15
CA ALA A 109 -21.69 -14.57 9.38
C ALA A 109 -22.73 -13.46 9.55
N LYS A 110 -22.91 -12.62 8.53
CA LYS A 110 -24.04 -11.68 8.41
C LYS A 110 -24.19 -11.05 7.02
N THR A 111 -23.97 -11.79 5.94
CA THR A 111 -24.36 -11.35 4.59
C THR A 111 -24.56 -12.52 3.63
N ALA A 112 -25.39 -13.49 4.04
CA ALA A 112 -25.86 -14.55 3.15
C ALA A 112 -27.26 -14.98 3.56
N ALA A 113 -28.23 -14.06 3.47
CA ALA A 113 -29.64 -14.39 3.71
C ALA A 113 -30.61 -13.39 3.05
N LYS A 114 -30.42 -13.00 1.77
CA LYS A 114 -31.53 -12.47 0.94
C LYS A 114 -31.24 -12.38 -0.57
N ALA A 115 -31.02 -13.50 -1.26
CA ALA A 115 -31.16 -13.54 -2.73
C ALA A 115 -31.28 -14.98 -3.26
N SER A 116 -32.18 -15.79 -2.70
CA SER A 116 -32.51 -17.10 -3.26
C SER A 116 -33.97 -17.42 -2.96
N ALA A 117 -34.89 -16.75 -3.65
CA ALA A 117 -36.31 -17.09 -3.61
C ALA A 117 -37.07 -16.51 -4.82
N LYS A 118 -36.73 -16.90 -6.06
CA LYS A 118 -37.70 -16.83 -7.16
C LYS A 118 -37.38 -17.70 -8.39
N THR A 119 -37.17 -19.00 -8.21
CA THR A 119 -37.37 -19.97 -9.32
C THR A 119 -37.59 -21.38 -8.77
N ALA A 120 -38.85 -21.74 -8.51
CA ALA A 120 -39.40 -23.09 -8.62
C ALA A 120 -40.83 -23.13 -8.04
N ALA A 121 -41.69 -23.93 -8.67
CA ALA A 121 -42.98 -24.45 -8.21
C ALA A 121 -44.25 -23.60 -8.42
N LYS A 122 -44.93 -23.85 -9.54
CA LYS A 122 -46.37 -24.22 -9.58
C LYS A 122 -46.63 -24.97 -10.90
N ALA A 123 -46.55 -26.29 -10.96
CA ALA A 123 -47.47 -27.34 -10.48
C ALA A 123 -48.31 -27.90 -11.64
N ALA A 124 -48.47 -29.22 -11.60
CA ALA A 124 -48.90 -30.12 -12.66
C ALA A 124 -50.41 -30.05 -13.04
N ALA A 125 -50.65 -30.42 -14.30
CA ALA A 125 -51.76 -31.18 -14.93
C ALA A 125 -52.87 -31.76 -13.99
N PRO A 126 -54.14 -32.00 -14.45
CA PRO A 126 -54.42 -32.84 -15.63
C PRO A 126 -55.75 -32.67 -16.44
N ARG A 127 -55.74 -33.23 -17.67
CA ARG A 127 -56.77 -34.05 -18.37
C ARG A 127 -58.20 -33.51 -18.64
N LYS A 128 -58.59 -33.40 -19.93
CA LYS A 128 -59.55 -34.29 -20.68
C LYS A 128 -60.23 -33.59 -21.88
N GLY A 129 -60.16 -34.24 -23.06
CA GLY A 129 -61.16 -34.28 -24.15
C GLY A 129 -61.34 -33.02 -25.01
N ARG A 130 -61.90 -33.04 -26.23
CA ARG A 130 -62.32 -34.06 -27.21
C ARG A 130 -63.03 -33.25 -28.33
N ALA A 131 -62.68 -33.48 -29.61
CA ALA A 131 -63.42 -33.07 -30.82
C ALA A 131 -63.67 -31.54 -31.00
N LEU A 132 -63.85 -30.95 -32.18
CA LEU A 132 -64.15 -31.39 -33.55
C LEU A 132 -63.09 -30.87 -34.54
#